data_AF-A0A6L8E553-F1
#
_entry.id   AF-A0A6L8E553-F1
#
_cell.length_a   1.000
_cell.length_b   1.000
_cell.length_c   1.000
_cell.angle_alpha   90.00
_cell.angle_beta   90.00
_cell.angle_gamma   90.00
#
_symmetry.space_group_name_H-M   'P 1'
#
loop_
_entity.id
_entity.type
_entity.pdbx_description
1 polymer ?
#
loop_
_entity_poly.entity_id
_entity_poly.type
_entity_poly.pdbx_seq_one_letter_code
_entity_poly.pdbx_strand_id
1 'polypeptide(L)'
;MDAALFTNPSGQLVEIERDPPLTPYAAYVPAPLPPDAEEAAIASVARELGEANLALGRLTGIGEYFPAPNLLVRPYLRREAVASSRIEGAVASLSDVVALEAGLPPAPGSDTRDVLN
;
A
#
# COMPACT_ATOMS: atom_id res chain seq x y z
N MET A 1 -13.65 -17.00 5.58
CA MET A 1 -13.21 -15.77 6.27
C MET A 1 -13.88 -15.76 7.62
N ASP A 2 -13.12 -15.56 8.70
CA ASP A 2 -13.67 -15.58 10.06
C ASP A 2 -14.30 -14.22 10.39
N ALA A 3 -15.63 -14.20 10.54
CA ALA A 3 -16.39 -12.98 10.84
C ALA A 3 -16.03 -12.39 12.22
N ALA A 4 -15.47 -13.20 13.13
CA ALA A 4 -15.03 -12.74 14.44
C ALA A 4 -13.87 -11.73 14.37
N LEU A 5 -13.13 -11.69 13.25
CA LEU A 5 -12.06 -10.71 13.01
C LEU A 5 -12.57 -9.29 12.74
N PHE A 6 -13.87 -9.11 12.48
CA PHE A 6 -14.49 -7.82 12.10
C PHE A 6 -15.41 -7.29 13.21
N THR A 7 -14.97 -7.36 14.46
CA THR A 7 -15.77 -7.08 15.66
C THR A 7 -15.70 -5.63 16.17
N ASN A 8 -14.97 -4.71 15.50
CA ASN A 8 -14.85 -3.26 15.86
C ASN A 8 -14.12 -2.43 14.76
N PRO A 9 -13.85 -1.10 14.89
CA PRO A 9 -14.69 0.10 15.13
C PRO A 9 -14.95 0.91 13.84
N SER A 10 -14.31 0.55 12.73
CA SER A 10 -14.25 1.36 11.50
C SER A 10 -15.31 0.94 10.47
N GLY A 11 -16.42 0.40 10.93
CA GLY A 11 -17.45 -0.19 10.09
C GLY A 11 -18.29 -1.25 10.80
N GLN A 12 -19.13 -1.93 10.04
CA GLN A 12 -20.09 -2.92 10.54
C GLN A 12 -20.20 -4.11 9.60
N LEU A 13 -20.45 -5.30 10.14
CA LEU A 13 -20.90 -6.44 9.35
C LEU A 13 -22.42 -6.36 9.16
N VAL A 14 -22.87 -6.48 7.92
CA VAL A 14 -24.28 -6.58 7.54
C VAL A 14 -24.54 -7.94 6.90
N GLU A 15 -25.66 -8.56 7.24
CA GLU A 15 -26.12 -9.75 6.51
C GLU A 15 -26.86 -9.31 5.24
N ILE A 16 -26.48 -9.91 4.11
CA ILE A 16 -27.12 -9.67 2.83
C ILE A 16 -28.00 -10.86 2.49
N GLU A 17 -29.30 -10.64 2.49
CA GLU A 17 -30.30 -11.55 1.92
C GLU A 17 -30.41 -11.32 0.40
N ARG A 18 -30.63 -12.39 -0.38
CA ARG A 18 -30.80 -12.32 -1.85
C ARG A 18 -32.15 -12.88 -2.26
N ASP A 19 -32.73 -12.31 -3.32
CA ASP A 19 -33.91 -12.81 -4.03
C ASP A 19 -33.54 -13.12 -5.50
N PRO A 20 -33.71 -14.36 -6.01
CA PRO A 20 -34.24 -15.56 -5.35
C PRO A 20 -33.35 -16.06 -4.20
N PRO A 21 -33.91 -16.80 -3.22
CA PRO A 21 -33.21 -17.16 -1.99
C PRO A 21 -31.98 -18.03 -2.26
N LEU A 22 -30.81 -17.46 -1.99
CA LEU A 22 -29.53 -18.16 -1.84
C LEU A 22 -29.10 -18.10 -0.37
N THR A 23 -28.07 -18.85 -0.01
CA THR A 23 -27.48 -18.78 1.33
C THR A 23 -27.07 -17.33 1.64
N PRO A 24 -27.57 -16.73 2.73
CA PRO A 24 -27.18 -15.38 3.13
C PRO A 24 -25.68 -15.32 3.42
N TYR A 25 -25.08 -14.15 3.20
CA TYR A 25 -23.67 -13.92 3.45
C TYR A 25 -23.45 -12.60 4.19
N ALA A 26 -22.41 -12.56 5.01
CA ALA A 26 -21.99 -11.33 5.68
C ALA A 26 -21.14 -10.47 4.75
N ALA A 27 -21.37 -9.17 4.76
CA ALA A 27 -20.55 -8.17 4.09
C ALA A 27 -20.07 -7.12 5.11
N TYR A 28 -18.83 -6.65 4.99
CA TYR A 28 -18.31 -5.57 5.82
C TYR A 28 -18.54 -4.22 5.12
N VAL A 29 -19.19 -3.30 5.82
CA VAL A 29 -19.45 -1.92 5.38
C VAL A 29 -18.56 -0.98 6.19
N PRO A 30 -17.53 -0.37 5.58
CA PRO A 30 -16.69 0.61 6.26
C PRO A 30 -17.48 1.84 6.72
N ALA A 31 -17.07 2.45 7.83
CA ALA A 31 -17.57 3.75 8.25
C ALA A 31 -17.15 4.83 7.22
N PRO A 32 -17.99 5.86 6.98
CA PRO A 32 -17.63 6.96 6.09
C PRO A 32 -16.41 7.72 6.63
N LEU A 33 -15.60 8.28 5.72
CA LEU A 33 -14.50 9.16 6.07
C LEU A 33 -14.98 10.63 6.14
N PRO A 34 -14.42 11.45 7.05
CA PRO A 34 -13.39 11.10 8.04
C PRO A 34 -13.97 10.32 9.24
N PRO A 35 -13.17 9.50 9.94
CA PRO A 35 -13.62 8.84 11.15
C PRO A 35 -13.89 9.88 12.25
N ASP A 36 -14.92 9.66 13.05
CA ASP A 36 -15.16 10.42 14.28
C ASP A 36 -14.09 10.03 15.31
N ALA A 37 -12.97 10.75 15.29
CA ALA A 37 -11.85 10.54 16.20
C ALA A 37 -11.91 11.55 17.34
N GLU A 38 -11.77 11.07 18.58
CA GLU A 38 -11.60 11.95 19.73
C GLU A 38 -10.30 12.77 19.62
N GLU A 39 -10.30 13.99 20.14
CA GLU A 39 -9.13 14.87 20.12
C GLU A 39 -7.89 14.22 20.74
N ALA A 40 -8.08 13.42 21.79
CA ALA A 40 -7.01 12.64 22.43
C ALA A 40 -6.40 11.60 21.47
N ALA A 41 -7.20 10.96 20.63
CA ALA A 41 -6.73 9.99 19.64
C ALA A 41 -5.91 10.69 18.55
N ILE A 42 -6.34 11.87 18.09
CA ILE A 42 -5.57 12.68 17.12
C ILE A 42 -4.25 13.16 17.74
N ALA A 43 -4.29 13.66 18.97
CA ALA A 43 -3.11 14.11 19.69
C ALA A 43 -2.09 12.97 19.91
N SER A 44 -2.56 11.73 20.04
CA SER A 44 -1.70 10.56 20.27
C SER A 44 -0.72 10.26 19.13
N VAL A 45 -1.02 10.69 17.89
CA VAL A 45 -0.16 10.48 16.70
C VAL A 45 0.57 11.74 16.25
N ALA A 46 0.40 12.87 16.95
CA ALA A 46 0.89 14.16 16.51
C ALA A 46 2.43 14.22 16.42
N ARG A 47 3.12 13.54 17.34
CA ARG A 47 4.59 13.48 17.35
C ARG A 47 5.12 12.69 16.15
N GLU A 48 4.56 11.50 15.91
CA GLU A 48 4.89 10.61 14.81
C GLU A 48 4.62 11.30 13.46
N LEU A 49 3.50 12.02 13.36
CA LEU A 49 3.17 12.83 12.19
C LEU A 49 4.19 13.95 11.97
N GLY A 50 4.62 14.62 13.04
CA GLY A 50 5.67 15.64 12.99
C GLY A 50 7.01 15.08 12.49
N GLU A 51 7.42 13.90 12.99
CA GLU A 51 8.63 13.21 12.56
C GLU A 51 8.56 12.77 11.09
N ALA A 52 7.41 12.23 10.66
CA ALA A 52 7.18 11.85 9.27
C ALA A 52 7.25 13.07 8.34
N ASN A 53 6.60 14.18 8.70
CA ASN A 53 6.65 15.43 7.94
C ASN A 53 8.07 15.98 7.83
N LEU A 54 8.86 15.94 8.91
CA LEU A 54 10.25 16.37 8.89
C LEU A 54 11.10 15.49 7.96
N ALA A 55 10.89 14.17 7.98
CA ALA A 55 11.60 13.24 7.09
C ALA A 55 11.27 13.51 5.62
N LEU A 56 10.00 13.77 5.30
CA LEU A 56 9.57 14.17 3.95
C LEU A 56 10.20 15.50 3.53
N GLY A 57 10.20 16.51 4.41
CA GLY A 57 10.83 17.80 4.14
C GLY A 57 12.34 17.68 3.87
N ARG A 58 13.04 16.82 4.60
CA ARG A 58 14.46 16.51 4.33
C ARG A 58 14.65 15.87 2.96
N LEU A 59 13.79 14.92 2.57
CA LEU A 59 13.84 14.30 1.25
C LEU A 59 13.63 15.32 0.14
N THR A 60 12.62 16.19 0.27
CA THR A 60 12.36 17.29 -0.67
C THR A 60 13.58 18.20 -0.79
N GLY A 61 14.15 18.63 0.33
CA GLY A 61 15.34 19.49 0.33
C GLY A 61 16.54 18.84 -0.37
N ILE A 62 16.81 17.56 -0.12
CA ILE A 62 17.89 16.83 -0.83
C ILE A 62 17.60 16.75 -2.34
N GLY A 63 16.35 16.50 -2.72
CA GLY A 63 15.93 16.42 -4.12
C GLY A 63 16.12 17.72 -4.90
N GLU A 64 15.88 18.87 -4.27
CA GLU A 64 16.05 20.19 -4.91
C GLU A 64 17.50 20.52 -5.28
N TYR A 65 18.46 20.08 -4.48
CA TYR A 65 19.89 20.34 -4.71
C TYR A 65 20.61 19.21 -5.46
N PHE A 66 19.92 18.11 -5.77
CA PHE A 66 20.53 17.00 -6.50
C PHE A 66 20.69 17.37 -7.99
N PRO A 67 21.88 17.17 -8.61
CA PRO A 67 22.13 17.64 -9.98
C PRO A 67 21.26 17.03 -11.09
N ALA A 68 20.67 15.85 -10.87
CA ALA A 68 19.89 15.13 -11.88
C ALA A 68 18.78 14.27 -11.24
N PRO A 69 17.76 14.87 -10.58
CA PRO A 69 16.80 14.15 -9.73
C PRO A 69 15.94 13.16 -10.52
N ASN A 70 15.74 13.42 -11.81
CA ASN A 70 15.08 12.53 -12.76
C ASN A 70 15.77 11.15 -12.89
N LEU A 71 17.06 11.04 -12.61
CA LEU A 71 17.76 9.75 -12.60
C LEU A 71 17.28 8.82 -11.47
N LEU A 72 16.74 9.39 -10.40
CA LEU A 72 16.30 8.66 -9.22
C LEU A 72 14.82 8.28 -9.28
N VAL A 73 14.00 9.03 -10.02
CA VAL A 73 12.55 8.81 -10.11
C VAL A 73 12.22 7.37 -10.49
N ARG A 74 12.76 6.88 -11.61
CA ARG A 74 12.43 5.56 -12.13
C ARG A 74 12.93 4.41 -11.23
N PRO A 75 14.18 4.41 -10.73
CA PRO A 75 14.64 3.41 -9.76
C PRO A 75 13.82 3.38 -8.46
N TYR A 76 13.42 4.54 -7.91
CA TYR A 76 12.60 4.58 -6.70
C TYR A 76 11.17 4.09 -6.95
N LEU A 77 10.58 4.42 -8.10
CA LEU A 77 9.29 3.84 -8.50
C LEU A 77 9.36 2.32 -8.61
N ARG A 78 10.42 1.75 -9.21
CA ARG A 78 10.59 0.29 -9.28
C ARG A 78 10.79 -0.34 -7.91
N ARG A 79 11.55 0.31 -7.04
CA ARG A 79 11.77 -0.18 -5.67
C ARG A 79 10.46 -0.20 -4.88
N GLU A 80 9.63 0.83 -5.02
CA GLU A 80 8.31 0.90 -4.40
C GLU A 80 7.37 -0.17 -4.96
N ALA A 81 7.28 -0.31 -6.28
CA ALA A 81 6.43 -1.31 -6.92
C ALA A 81 6.81 -2.73 -6.46
N VAL A 82 8.10 -3.08 -6.41
CA VAL A 82 8.57 -4.37 -5.87
C VAL A 82 8.13 -4.55 -4.41
N ALA A 83 8.21 -3.51 -3.59
CA ALA A 83 7.81 -3.59 -2.19
C ALA A 83 6.28 -3.75 -2.05
N SER A 84 5.50 -3.06 -2.87
CA SER A 84 4.03 -3.13 -2.89
C SER A 84 3.57 -4.51 -3.35
N SER A 85 4.02 -4.99 -4.51
CA SER A 85 3.63 -6.31 -5.03
C SER A 85 4.03 -7.46 -4.09
N ARG A 86 5.10 -7.29 -3.30
CA ARG A 86 5.49 -8.29 -2.29
C ARG A 86 4.45 -8.45 -1.18
N ILE A 87 3.73 -7.38 -0.82
CA ILE A 87 2.64 -7.44 0.18
C ILE A 87 1.49 -8.32 -0.34
N GLU A 88 1.32 -8.36 -1.67
CA GLU A 88 0.33 -9.21 -2.36
C GLU A 88 0.84 -10.63 -2.65
N GLY A 89 2.12 -10.91 -2.34
CA GLY A 89 2.73 -12.22 -2.48
C GLY A 89 3.60 -12.41 -3.73
N ALA A 90 3.80 -11.38 -4.54
CA ALA A 90 4.66 -11.47 -5.73
C ALA A 90 6.15 -11.69 -5.34
N VAL A 91 6.82 -12.55 -6.11
CA VAL A 91 8.25 -12.87 -5.91
C VAL A 91 9.09 -12.23 -7.00
N ALA A 92 9.60 -11.02 -6.73
CA ALA A 92 10.55 -10.35 -7.61
C ALA A 92 11.56 -9.52 -6.80
N SER A 93 12.79 -9.44 -7.31
CA SER A 93 13.79 -8.49 -6.84
C SER A 93 13.85 -7.26 -7.74
N LEU A 94 14.42 -6.16 -7.22
CA LEU A 94 14.69 -4.99 -8.03
C LEU A 94 15.63 -5.31 -9.20
N SER A 95 16.60 -6.21 -8.99
CA SER A 95 17.53 -6.65 -10.03
C SER A 95 16.81 -7.40 -11.16
N ASP A 96 15.79 -8.19 -10.85
CA ASP A 96 14.99 -8.89 -11.87
C ASP A 96 14.21 -7.91 -12.74
N VAL A 97 13.60 -6.90 -12.10
CA VAL A 97 12.86 -5.84 -12.81
C VAL A 97 13.80 -5.04 -13.71
N VAL A 98 14.98 -4.66 -13.21
CA VAL A 98 16.00 -3.94 -14.00
C VAL A 98 16.53 -4.81 -15.14
N ALA A 99 16.77 -6.11 -14.92
CA ALA A 99 17.20 -7.04 -15.96
C ALA A 99 16.15 -7.11 -17.07
N LEU A 100 14.87 -7.25 -16.72
CA LEU A 100 13.78 -7.27 -17.68
C LEU A 100 13.68 -5.94 -18.48
N GLU A 101 13.78 -4.78 -17.80
CA GLU A 101 13.80 -3.48 -18.47
C GLU A 101 15.00 -3.32 -19.43
N ALA A 102 16.13 -3.97 -19.14
CA ALA A 102 17.32 -4.00 -19.99
C ALA A 102 17.23 -5.04 -21.12
N GLY A 103 16.12 -5.77 -21.27
CA GLY A 103 15.95 -6.83 -22.26
C GLY A 103 16.68 -8.13 -21.92
N LEU A 104 17.13 -8.29 -20.68
CA LEU A 104 17.70 -9.52 -20.16
C LEU A 104 16.60 -10.40 -19.54
N PRO A 105 16.75 -11.73 -19.56
CA PRO A 105 15.81 -12.61 -18.86
C PRO A 105 15.91 -12.39 -17.34
N PRO A 106 14.78 -12.19 -16.63
CA PRO A 106 14.77 -12.16 -15.16
C PRO A 106 15.04 -13.55 -14.59
N ALA A 107 15.24 -13.65 -13.27
CA ALA A 107 15.39 -14.93 -12.61
C ALA A 107 14.20 -15.87 -12.88
N PRO A 108 14.42 -17.20 -12.99
CA PRO A 108 13.34 -18.16 -13.17
C PRO A 108 12.31 -18.07 -12.03
N GLY A 109 11.03 -18.04 -12.38
CA GLY A 109 9.94 -17.93 -11.41
C GLY A 109 9.76 -16.52 -10.82
N SER A 110 10.38 -15.49 -11.42
CA SER A 110 10.18 -14.12 -10.98
C SER A 110 8.91 -13.49 -11.57
N ASP A 111 8.07 -12.93 -10.69
CA ASP A 111 6.80 -12.27 -11.02
C ASP A 111 7.00 -10.80 -11.46
N THR A 112 8.07 -10.53 -12.21
CA THR A 112 8.41 -9.18 -12.70
C THR A 112 7.30 -8.48 -13.48
N ARG A 113 6.38 -9.23 -14.10
CA ARG A 113 5.23 -8.67 -14.83
C ARG A 113 4.22 -8.02 -13.88
N ASP A 114 4.00 -8.62 -12.72
CA ASP A 114 3.05 -8.10 -11.72
C ASP A 114 3.56 -6.81 -11.09
N VAL A 115 4.89 -6.63 -11.04
CA VAL A 115 5.54 -5.38 -10.59
C VAL A 115 5.50 -4.26 -11.64
N LEU A 116 5.32 -4.59 -12.92
CA LEU A 116 5.35 -3.63 -14.03
C LEU A 116 3.96 -3.24 -14.56
N ASN A 117 2.89 -3.90 -14.10
CA ASN A 117 1.50 -3.58 -14.43
C ASN A 117 1.07 -2.24 -13.82
#